data_AF-A0A439CLU0-F1
#
_entry.id   AF-A0A439CLU0-F1
#
_cell.length_a   1.000
_cell.length_b   1.000
_cell.length_c   1.000
_cell.angle_alpha   90.00
_cell.angle_beta   90.00
_cell.angle_gamma   90.00
#
_symmetry.space_group_name_H-M   'P 1'
#
loop_
_entity.id
_entity.type
_entity.pdbx_description
1 polymer ?
#
loop_
_entity_poly.entity_id
_entity_poly.type
_entity_poly.pdbx_seq_one_letter_code
_entity_poly.pdbx_strand_id
1 'polypeptide(L)'
;TKAALHALMWSLRAQLRAHEGSRHVKVVEVVPPAVQTELHELQDDLRGTEFANMGITITEFMHDCWAGLEAGDEEILVGPVKANFGAVEDVRRVCFNNFVAASAAGKLPTPK
;
A
#
# COMPACT_ATOMS: atom_id res chain seq x y z
N THR A 1 3.95 -5.41 -11.46
CA THR A 1 2.88 -6.12 -10.73
C THR A 1 2.39 -5.34 -9.50
N LYS A 2 3.27 -4.76 -8.67
CA LYS A 2 2.89 -4.06 -7.42
C LYS A 2 1.88 -2.91 -7.59
N ALA A 3 2.01 -2.07 -8.61
CA ALA A 3 1.05 -0.98 -8.85
C ALA A 3 -0.40 -1.47 -9.11
N ALA A 4 -0.56 -2.60 -9.81
CA ALA A 4 -1.87 -3.20 -10.06
C ALA A 4 -2.47 -3.78 -8.76
N LEU A 5 -1.63 -4.39 -7.91
CA LEU A 5 -2.04 -4.86 -6.60
C LEU A 5 -2.51 -3.69 -5.71
N HIS A 6 -1.77 -2.59 -5.70
CA HIS A 6 -2.14 -1.40 -4.93
C HIS A 6 -3.50 -0.81 -5.37
N ALA A 7 -3.74 -0.69 -6.67
CA ALA A 7 -5.03 -0.27 -7.20
C ALA A 7 -6.17 -1.27 -6.86
N LEU A 8 -5.87 -2.57 -6.87
CA LEU A 8 -6.81 -3.61 -6.44
C LEU A 8 -7.14 -3.48 -4.94
N MET A 9 -6.15 -3.22 -4.08
CA MET A 9 -6.36 -3.07 -2.63
C MET A 9 -7.31 -1.91 -2.32
N TRP A 10 -7.17 -0.78 -3.01
CA TRP A 10 -8.09 0.36 -2.87
C TRP A 10 -9.52 0.01 -3.27
N SER A 11 -9.69 -0.64 -4.42
CA SER A 11 -11.00 -1.06 -4.92
C SER A 11 -11.66 -2.09 -4.01
N LEU A 12 -10.90 -3.11 -3.59
CA LEU A 12 -11.36 -4.16 -2.70
C LEU A 12 -11.79 -3.60 -1.35
N ARG A 13 -10.97 -2.71 -0.76
CA ARG A 13 -11.29 -2.05 0.52
C ARG A 13 -12.59 -1.26 0.43
N ALA A 14 -12.78 -0.47 -0.63
CA ALA A 14 -14.01 0.29 -0.83
C ALA A 14 -15.25 -0.61 -0.97
N GLN A 15 -15.16 -1.67 -1.78
CA GLN A 15 -16.26 -2.60 -2.01
C GLN A 15 -16.67 -3.36 -0.74
N LEU A 16 -15.70 -3.86 0.02
CA LEU A 16 -15.98 -4.58 1.26
C LEU A 16 -16.60 -3.68 2.32
N ARG A 17 -16.18 -2.40 2.42
CA ARG A 17 -16.80 -1.43 3.34
C ARG A 17 -18.22 -1.06 2.97
N ALA A 18 -18.50 -0.95 1.68
CA ALA A 18 -19.83 -0.58 1.19
C ALA A 18 -20.86 -1.72 1.35
N HIS A 19 -20.40 -2.96 1.44
CA HIS A 19 -21.28 -4.12 1.53
C HIS A 19 -21.57 -4.51 3.00
N GLU A 20 -22.84 -4.52 3.36
CA GLU A 20 -23.34 -4.81 4.71
C GLU A 20 -22.79 -6.12 5.31
N GLY A 21 -22.72 -7.18 4.50
CA GLY A 21 -22.25 -8.49 4.94
C GLY A 21 -20.74 -8.62 5.10
N SER A 22 -19.94 -7.65 4.65
CA SER A 22 -18.47 -7.73 4.65
C SER A 22 -17.75 -6.51 5.21
N ARG A 23 -18.47 -5.47 5.65
CA ARG A 23 -17.88 -4.25 6.24
C ARG A 23 -17.02 -4.47 7.49
N HIS A 24 -17.14 -5.64 8.13
CA HIS A 24 -16.30 -6.03 9.26
C HIS A 24 -14.89 -6.50 8.83
N VAL A 25 -14.67 -6.75 7.54
CA VAL A 25 -13.36 -7.16 7.00
C VAL A 25 -12.50 -5.91 6.75
N LYS A 26 -11.34 -5.86 7.41
CA LYS A 26 -10.34 -4.80 7.19
C LYS A 26 -9.32 -5.26 6.15
N VAL A 27 -9.06 -4.41 5.16
CA VAL A 27 -8.01 -4.61 4.16
C VAL A 27 -6.87 -3.65 4.46
N VAL A 28 -5.74 -4.20 4.90
CA VAL A 28 -4.51 -3.46 5.18
C VAL A 28 -3.48 -3.79 4.11
N GLU A 29 -2.89 -2.77 3.50
CA GLU A 29 -1.81 -2.93 2.54
C GLU A 29 -0.48 -2.52 3.19
N VAL A 30 0.54 -3.38 3.10
CA VAL A 30 1.91 -3.06 3.53
C VAL A 30 2.76 -2.84 2.30
N VAL A 31 3.39 -1.67 2.21
CA VAL A 31 4.22 -1.24 1.07
C VAL A 31 5.66 -1.07 1.56
N PRO A 32 6.49 -2.14 1.47
CA PRO A 32 7.88 -2.07 1.87
C PRO A 32 8.77 -1.37 0.82
N PRO A 33 9.88 -0.74 1.25
CA PRO A 33 11.02 -0.44 0.38
C PRO A 33 11.76 -1.75 0.02
N ALA A 34 12.96 -1.65 -0.56
CA ALA A 34 13.87 -2.78 -0.55
C ALA A 34 14.15 -3.21 0.90
N VAL A 35 14.00 -4.50 1.19
CA VAL A 35 14.28 -5.12 2.49
C VAL A 35 15.30 -6.20 2.26
N GLN A 36 16.36 -6.20 3.08
CA GLN A 36 17.42 -7.20 3.04
C GLN A 36 16.85 -8.57 3.43
N THR A 37 16.50 -9.35 2.41
CA THR A 37 15.95 -10.70 2.51
C THR A 37 16.61 -11.58 1.46
N GLU A 38 16.39 -12.88 1.55
CA GLU A 38 16.87 -13.87 0.57
C GLU A 38 16.33 -13.62 -0.84
N LEU A 39 15.26 -12.81 -0.99
CA LEU A 39 14.70 -12.45 -2.29
C LEU A 39 15.71 -11.71 -3.19
N HIS A 40 16.69 -10.99 -2.65
CA HIS A 40 17.75 -10.37 -3.45
C HIS A 40 18.72 -11.40 -4.02
N GLU A 41 18.93 -12.53 -3.34
CA GLU A 41 19.78 -13.62 -3.84
C GLU A 41 19.09 -14.43 -4.95
N LEU A 42 17.76 -14.38 -5.00
CA LEU A 42 16.95 -15.00 -6.07
C LEU A 42 16.80 -14.12 -7.31
N GLN A 43 17.22 -12.85 -7.24
CA GLN A 43 17.19 -11.89 -8.33
C GLN A 43 18.52 -11.94 -9.08
N ASP A 44 18.52 -12.43 -10.31
CA ASP A 44 19.75 -12.67 -11.07
C ASP A 44 20.56 -11.39 -11.35
N ASP A 45 19.91 -10.24 -11.38
CA ASP A 45 20.51 -8.91 -11.52
C ASP A 45 21.14 -8.36 -10.23
N LEU A 46 20.73 -8.87 -9.06
CA LEU A 46 21.25 -8.45 -7.75
C LEU A 46 22.22 -9.48 -7.15
N ARG A 47 22.08 -10.75 -7.50
CA ARG A 47 22.85 -11.87 -6.97
C ARG A 47 24.35 -11.66 -7.16
N GLY A 48 25.10 -11.71 -6.06
CA GLY A 48 26.57 -11.55 -6.08
C GLY A 48 27.07 -10.12 -6.34
N THR A 49 26.16 -9.14 -6.40
CA THR A 49 26.51 -7.72 -6.53
C THR A 49 26.52 -7.03 -5.17
N GLU A 50 27.07 -5.82 -5.12
CA GLU A 50 27.01 -4.96 -3.92
C GLU A 50 25.57 -4.59 -3.51
N PHE A 51 24.61 -4.72 -4.42
CA PHE A 51 23.19 -4.43 -4.18
C PHE A 51 22.43 -5.58 -3.52
N ALA A 52 23.04 -6.76 -3.32
CA ALA A 52 22.39 -7.87 -2.61
C ALA A 52 21.94 -7.48 -1.18
N ASN A 53 22.65 -6.51 -0.57
CA ASN A 53 22.33 -5.98 0.77
C ASN A 53 21.72 -4.57 0.73
N MET A 54 21.07 -4.18 -0.37
CA MET A 54 20.42 -2.87 -0.45
C MET A 54 19.15 -2.79 0.42
N GLY A 55 18.82 -1.58 0.88
CA GLY A 55 17.56 -1.31 1.59
C GLY A 55 17.67 -1.39 3.12
N ILE A 56 16.52 -1.48 3.78
CA ILE A 56 16.43 -1.58 5.24
C ILE A 56 16.60 -3.03 5.70
N THR A 57 16.97 -3.23 6.95
CA THR A 57 17.04 -4.56 7.56
C THR A 57 15.64 -5.14 7.78
N ILE A 58 15.54 -6.47 7.89
CA ILE A 58 14.27 -7.13 8.26
C ILE A 58 13.75 -6.66 9.62
N THR A 59 14.64 -6.35 10.56
CA THR A 59 14.29 -5.85 11.89
C THR A 59 13.64 -4.47 11.82
N GLU A 60 14.20 -3.54 11.04
CA GLU A 60 13.62 -2.22 10.82
C GLU A 60 12.26 -2.33 10.11
N PHE A 61 12.17 -3.20 9.08
CA PHE A 61 10.90 -3.47 8.41
C PHE A 61 9.82 -3.95 9.40
N MET A 62 10.15 -4.92 10.26
CA MET A 62 9.20 -5.47 11.24
C MET A 62 8.75 -4.40 12.22
N HIS A 63 9.68 -3.59 12.74
CA HIS A 63 9.37 -2.51 13.67
C HIS A 63 8.39 -1.50 13.07
N ASP A 64 8.70 -0.98 11.88
CA ASP A 64 7.88 0.05 11.22
C ASP A 64 6.53 -0.49 10.77
N CYS A 65 6.50 -1.72 10.25
CA CYS A 65 5.27 -2.41 9.88
C CYS A 65 4.37 -2.60 11.10
N TRP A 66 4.95 -3.04 12.22
CA TRP A 66 4.23 -3.25 13.47
C TRP A 66 3.64 -1.94 14.02
N ALA A 67 4.42 -0.86 14.01
CA ALA A 67 3.95 0.45 14.44
C ALA A 67 2.73 0.93 13.62
N GLY A 68 2.74 0.71 12.29
CA GLY A 68 1.59 1.03 11.43
C GLY A 68 0.35 0.19 11.74
N LEU A 69 0.54 -1.11 12.02
CA LEU A 69 -0.56 -2.00 12.42
C LEU A 69 -1.19 -1.57 13.74
N GLU A 70 -0.38 -1.22 14.73
CA GLU A 70 -0.85 -0.74 16.04
C GLU A 70 -1.57 0.62 15.93
N ALA A 71 -1.12 1.50 15.03
CA ALA A 71 -1.79 2.75 14.73
C ALA A 71 -3.16 2.57 14.01
N GLY A 72 -3.42 1.38 13.48
CA GLY A 72 -4.64 1.08 12.72
C GLY A 72 -4.58 1.60 11.28
N ASP A 73 -3.38 1.83 10.74
CA ASP A 73 -3.18 2.29 9.38
C ASP A 73 -3.70 1.23 8.37
N GLU A 74 -4.44 1.70 7.36
CA GLU A 74 -4.95 0.83 6.29
C GLU A 74 -3.94 0.67 5.14
N GLU A 75 -2.93 1.53 5.12
CA GLU A 75 -1.85 1.55 4.15
C GLU A 75 -0.55 1.94 4.86
N ILE A 76 0.35 0.98 4.97
CA ILE A 76 1.56 1.09 5.77
C ILE A 76 2.74 1.23 4.80
N LEU A 77 3.12 2.49 4.55
CA LEU A 77 4.36 2.82 3.84
C LEU A 77 5.53 2.67 4.81
N VAL A 78 6.39 1.67 4.59
CA VAL A 78 7.48 1.35 5.53
C VAL A 78 8.75 2.15 5.21
N GLY A 79 9.47 2.56 6.24
CA GLY A 79 10.76 3.25 6.13
C GLY A 79 10.72 4.48 5.22
N PRO A 80 11.73 4.67 4.33
CA PRO A 80 11.87 5.89 3.54
C PRO A 80 10.75 6.08 2.50
N VAL A 81 9.95 5.06 2.19
CA VAL A 81 8.82 5.18 1.25
C VAL A 81 7.81 6.21 1.76
N LYS A 82 7.56 6.25 3.08
CA LYS A 82 6.63 7.18 3.70
C LYS A 82 7.06 8.63 3.47
N ALA A 83 8.34 8.93 3.67
CA ALA A 83 8.88 10.28 3.48
C ALA A 83 8.88 10.71 2.01
N ASN A 84 9.17 9.78 1.09
CA ASN A 84 9.36 10.10 -0.32
C ASN A 84 8.05 10.15 -1.12
N PHE A 85 7.06 9.35 -0.74
CA PHE A 85 5.83 9.15 -1.53
C PHE A 85 4.54 9.44 -0.76
N GLY A 86 4.59 9.67 0.55
CA GLY A 86 3.40 9.90 1.38
C GLY A 86 2.50 11.02 0.84
N ALA A 87 3.08 12.16 0.46
CA ALA A 87 2.31 13.29 -0.07
C ALA A 87 1.58 12.96 -1.39
N VAL A 88 2.18 12.14 -2.26
CA VAL A 88 1.55 11.73 -3.51
C VAL A 88 0.39 10.77 -3.22
N GLU A 89 0.61 9.81 -2.32
CA GLU A 89 -0.43 8.85 -1.92
C GLU A 89 -1.60 9.54 -1.22
N ASP A 90 -1.34 10.55 -0.38
CA ASP A 90 -2.39 11.32 0.29
C ASP A 90 -3.30 12.04 -0.71
N VAL A 91 -2.73 12.69 -1.73
CA VAL A 91 -3.51 13.34 -2.80
C VAL A 91 -4.35 12.30 -3.57
N ARG A 92 -3.75 11.16 -3.93
CA ARG A 92 -4.46 10.09 -4.63
C ARG A 92 -5.59 9.53 -3.77
N ARG A 93 -5.37 9.37 -2.46
CA ARG A 93 -6.36 8.86 -1.49
C ARG A 93 -7.56 9.81 -1.40
N VAL A 94 -7.32 11.11 -1.33
CA VAL A 94 -8.38 12.13 -1.35
C VAL A 94 -9.21 12.03 -2.64
N CYS A 95 -8.56 11.98 -3.80
CA CYS A 95 -9.24 11.85 -5.08
C CYS A 95 -10.09 10.57 -5.15
N PHE A 96 -9.55 9.44 -4.70
CA PHE A 96 -10.25 8.16 -4.70
C PHE A 96 -11.44 8.15 -3.75
N ASN A 97 -11.29 8.67 -2.52
CA ASN A 97 -12.39 8.76 -1.56
C ASN A 97 -13.52 9.66 -2.07
N ASN A 98 -13.18 10.78 -2.72
CA ASN A 98 -14.17 11.65 -3.37
C ASN A 98 -14.91 10.91 -4.49
N PHE A 99 -14.21 10.14 -5.31
CA PHE A 99 -14.81 9.29 -6.34
C PHE A 99 -15.77 8.25 -5.75
N VAL A 100 -15.35 7.53 -4.71
CA VAL A 100 -16.18 6.51 -4.03
C VAL A 100 -17.43 7.16 -3.44
N ALA A 101 -17.30 8.31 -2.78
CA ALA A 101 -18.45 9.04 -2.23
C ALA A 101 -19.42 9.52 -3.31
N ALA A 102 -18.90 10.07 -4.43
CA ALA A 102 -19.73 10.48 -5.55
C ALA A 102 -20.45 9.28 -6.21
N SER A 103 -19.76 8.15 -6.34
CA SER A 103 -20.32 6.89 -6.83
C SER A 103 -21.46 6.38 -5.97
N ALA A 104 -21.26 6.34 -4.65
CA ALA A 104 -22.30 5.94 -3.70
C ALA A 104 -23.52 6.89 -3.73
N ALA A 105 -23.31 8.17 -4.02
CA ALA A 105 -24.39 9.16 -4.16
C ALA A 105 -25.07 9.18 -5.54
N GLY A 106 -24.66 8.31 -6.48
CA GLY A 106 -25.17 8.31 -7.86
C GLY A 106 -24.76 9.54 -8.69
N LYS A 107 -23.70 10.24 -8.28
CA LYS A 107 -23.22 11.51 -8.88
C LYS A 107 -21.93 11.34 -9.69
N LEU A 108 -21.72 10.15 -10.28
CA LEU A 108 -20.55 9.93 -11.14
C LEU A 108 -20.56 10.93 -12.30
N PRO A 109 -19.42 11.58 -12.60
CA PRO A 109 -19.33 12.40 -13.80
C PRO A 109 -19.60 11.50 -15.01
N THR A 110 -20.64 11.82 -15.78
CA THR A 110 -20.90 11.17 -17.05
C THR A 110 -19.74 11.49 -18.00
N PRO A 111 -19.16 10.50 -18.70
CA PRO A 111 -18.19 10.80 -19.73
C PRO A 111 -18.83 11.76 -20.75
N LYS A 112 -18.07 12.81 -21.11
CA LYS A 112 -18.44 13.69 -22.21
C LYS A 112 -18.24 12.98 -23.55
#